data_AF-A0A2V2EKF3-F1
#
_entry.id   AF-A0A2V2EKF3-F1
#
_cell.length_a   1.000
_cell.length_b   1.000
_cell.length_c   1.000
_cell.angle_alpha   90.00
_cell.angle_beta   90.00
_cell.angle_gamma   90.00
#
_symmetry.space_group_name_H-M   'P 1'
#
loop_
_entity.id
_entity.type
_entity.pdbx_description
1 polymer ?
#
loop_
_entity_poly.entity_id
_entity_poly.type
_entity_poly.pdbx_seq_one_letter_code
_entity_poly.pdbx_strand_id
1 'polypeptide(L)' 'MSKYAEEILAAVTELQRHPTAEQVFMEMKKEHPSIAIGTVYKHLNALAEEGLLHR' A
#
# COMPACT_ATOMS: atom_id res chain seq x y z
N MET A 1 8.10 10.44 5.58
CA MET A 1 7.43 9.36 4.83
C MET A 1 8.39 8.20 4.68
N SER A 2 7.92 6.96 4.88
CA SER A 2 8.80 5.76 4.85
C SER A 2 9.12 5.34 3.41
N LYS A 3 10.10 4.43 3.25
CA LYS A 3 10.55 3.89 1.96
C LYS A 3 9.44 3.42 1.02
N TYR A 4 8.34 2.86 1.53
CA TYR A 4 7.25 2.30 0.70
C TYR A 4 5.91 3.04 0.86
N ALA A 5 5.82 4.04 1.74
CA ALA A 5 4.54 4.69 2.03
C ALA A 5 3.98 5.44 0.80
N GLU A 6 4.83 6.18 0.09
CA GLU A 6 4.43 6.97 -1.08
C GLU A 6 4.00 6.07 -2.25
N GLU A 7 4.77 5.00 -2.51
CA GLU A 7 4.46 4.04 -3.57
C GLU A 7 3.18 3.24 -3.26
N ILE A 8 2.97 2.84 -2.00
CA ILE A 8 1.74 2.16 -1.58
C ILE A 8 0.53 3.10 -1.71
N LEU A 9 0.68 4.38 -1.35
CA LEU A 9 -0.37 5.37 -1.53
C LEU A 9 -0.71 5.54 -3.01
N ALA A 10 0.30 5.66 -3.87
CA ALA A 10 0.12 5.73 -5.32
C ALA A 10 -0.60 4.49 -5.87
N ALA A 11 -0.13 3.29 -5.50
CA ALA A 11 -0.76 2.04 -5.90
C ALA A 11 -2.24 1.95 -5.48
N VAL A 12 -2.56 2.37 -4.25
CA VAL A 12 -3.95 2.42 -3.77
C VAL A 12 -4.79 3.39 -4.61
N THR A 13 -4.27 4.58 -4.92
CA THR A 13 -5.00 5.58 -5.71
C THR A 13 -5.19 5.18 -7.17
N GLU A 14 -4.27 4.40 -7.74
CA GLU A 14 -4.32 3.95 -9.14
C GLU A 14 -5.18 2.70 -9.34
N LEU A 15 -5.17 1.76 -8.39
CA LEU A 15 -5.76 0.44 -8.57
C LEU A 15 -7.29 0.41 -8.57
N GLN A 16 -7.97 1.36 -7.89
CA GLN A 16 -9.43 1.62 -7.91
C GLN A 16 -9.85 2.43 -6.67
N ARG A 17 -11.16 2.66 -6.47
CA ARG A 17 -11.69 3.35 -5.27
C ARG A 17 -11.41 2.63 -3.95
N HIS A 18 -11.30 1.29 -3.95
CA HIS A 18 -11.07 0.47 -2.74
C HIS A 18 -10.36 -0.86 -3.07
N PRO A 19 -9.06 -0.84 -3.40
CA PRO A 19 -8.31 -2.08 -3.62
C PRO A 19 -8.10 -2.85 -2.31
N THR A 20 -8.03 -4.18 -2.39
CA THR A 20 -7.66 -5.02 -1.25
C THR A 20 -6.15 -4.93 -0.97
N ALA A 21 -5.74 -5.26 0.26
CA ALA A 21 -4.33 -5.31 0.62
C ALA A 21 -3.55 -6.32 -0.25
N GLU A 22 -4.16 -7.44 -0.68
CA GLU A 22 -3.52 -8.35 -1.63
C GLU A 22 -3.32 -7.73 -3.01
N GLN A 23 -4.28 -6.93 -3.51
CA GLN A 23 -4.13 -6.26 -4.80
C GLN A 23 -2.98 -5.26 -4.78
N VAL A 24 -2.92 -4.44 -3.73
CA VAL A 24 -1.81 -3.50 -3.51
C VAL A 24 -0.49 -4.25 -3.36
N PHE A 25 -0.47 -5.36 -2.63
CA PHE A 25 0.73 -6.19 -2.49
C PHE A 25 1.21 -6.77 -3.82
N MET A 26 0.29 -7.28 -4.65
CA MET A 26 0.64 -7.83 -5.96
C MET A 26 1.18 -6.74 -6.89
N GLU A 27 0.67 -5.51 -6.82
CA GLU A 27 1.21 -4.37 -7.55
C GLU A 27 2.62 -4.02 -7.07
N MET A 28 2.81 -3.85 -5.75
CA MET A 28 4.12 -3.57 -5.16
C MET A 28 5.16 -4.65 -5.47
N LYS A 29 4.74 -5.91 -5.58
CA LYS A 29 5.63 -7.04 -5.86
C LYS A 29 6.21 -7.00 -7.29
N LYS A 30 5.59 -6.27 -8.22
CA LYS A 30 6.13 -6.10 -9.58
C LYS A 30 7.45 -5.32 -9.56
N GLU A 31 7.51 -4.26 -8.74
CA GLU A 31 8.72 -3.43 -8.60
C GLU A 31 9.62 -3.89 -7.45
N HIS A 32 9.04 -4.46 -6.39
CA HIS A 32 9.74 -4.92 -5.19
C HIS A 32 9.47 -6.42 -4.93
N PRO A 33 10.09 -7.34 -5.67
CA PRO A 33 9.82 -8.78 -5.55
C PRO A 33 10.03 -9.37 -4.14
N SER A 34 10.86 -8.71 -3.31
CA SER A 34 11.19 -9.08 -1.95
C SER A 34 10.31 -8.45 -0.87
N ILE A 35 9.34 -7.60 -1.25
CA ILE A 35 8.43 -7.01 -0.28
C ILE A 35 7.58 -8.09 0.39
N ALA A 36 7.41 -7.99 1.70
CA ALA A 36 6.54 -8.88 2.46
C ALA A 36 5.14 -8.28 2.53
N ILE A 37 4.11 -9.13 2.53
CA ILE A 37 2.72 -8.66 2.65
C ILE A 37 2.49 -7.91 3.98
N GLY A 38 3.16 -8.31 5.06
CA GLY A 38 3.11 -7.60 6.35
C GLY A 38 3.64 -6.17 6.28
N THR A 39 4.59 -5.89 5.37
CA THR A 39 5.06 -4.53 5.09
C THR A 39 3.96 -3.70 4.46
N VAL A 40 3.17 -4.26 3.55
CA VAL A 40 2.03 -3.56 2.93
C VAL A 40 0.97 -3.23 3.97
N TYR A 41 0.55 -4.20 4.78
CA TYR A 41 -0.39 -3.98 5.88
C TYR A 41 0.05 -2.88 6.86
N LYS A 42 1.33 -2.89 7.25
CA LYS A 42 1.89 -1.86 8.14
C LYS A 42 1.73 -0.46 7.56
N HIS A 43 2.02 -0.28 6.28
CA HIS A 43 1.92 1.04 5.64
C HIS A 43 0.48 1.44 5.36
N LEU A 44 -0.39 0.52 4.94
CA LEU A 44 -1.82 0.80 4.78
C LEU A 44 -2.45 1.27 6.10
N ASN A 45 -2.12 0.63 7.21
CA ASN A 45 -2.58 1.05 8.53
C ASN A 45 -2.04 2.44 8.91
N ALA A 46 -0.74 2.69 8.72
CA ALA A 46 -0.15 3.99 9.00
C ALA A 46 -0.78 5.12 8.17
N LEU A 47 -1.00 4.88 6.87
CA LEU A 47 -1.67 5.84 5.98
C LEU A 47 -3.13 6.10 6.38
N ALA A 48 -3.83 5.07 6.89
CA ALA A 48 -5.17 5.23 7.43
C ALA A 48 -5.18 6.02 8.76
N GLU A 49 -4.22 5.77 9.65
CA GLU A 49 -4.03 6.53 10.90
C GLU A 49 -3.68 8.00 10.64
N GLU A 50 -2.93 8.28 9.57
CA GLU A 50 -2.60 9.62 9.09
C GLU A 50 -3.78 10.32 8.37
N GLY A 51 -4.90 9.62 8.15
CA GLY A 51 -6.08 10.14 7.47
C GLY A 51 -5.94 10.27 5.95
N LEU A 52 -4.88 9.69 5.36
CA LEU A 52 -4.63 9.67 3.92
C LEU A 52 -5.43 8.59 3.21
N LEU A 53 -5.80 7.52 3.92
CA LEU A 53 -6.67 6.46 3.43
C LEU A 53 -7.88 6.26 4.36
N HIS A 54 -9.00 5.86 3.77
CA HIS A 54 -10.19 5.44 4.50
C HIS A 54 -10.25 3.90 4.54
N ARG A 55 -10.64 3.36 5.70
CA ARG A 55 -10.85 1.92 5.91
C ARG A 55 -12.18 1.46 5.32
#